data_AF-A0A0L6WNP1-F1
#
_entry.id   AF-A0A0L6WNP1-F1
#
_cell.length_a   1.000
_cell.length_b   1.000
_cell.length_c   1.000
_cell.angle_alpha   90.00
_cell.angle_beta   90.00
_cell.angle_gamma   90.00
#
_symmetry.space_group_name_H-M   'P 1'
#
loop_
_entity.id
_entity.type
_entity.pdbx_description
1 polymer ?
#
loop_
_entity_poly.entity_id
_entity_poly.type
_entity_poly.pdbx_seq_one_letter_code
_entity_poly.pdbx_strand_id
1 'polypeptide(L)' 'DHAIELLPDSMPSSCKVYPLVPREQDELNAFLQEKLDSSHIHSSKSPMASPVFFIKKKDGLL' A
#
# COMPACT_ATOMS: atom_id res chain seq x y z
N ASP A 1 8.39 15.77 -10.54
CA ASP A 1 8.69 14.46 -11.14
C ASP A 1 9.71 13.78 -10.24
N HIS A 2 9.51 12.50 -9.91
CA HIS A 2 10.35 11.74 -9.00
C HIS A 2 10.64 10.37 -9.63
N ALA A 3 11.74 10.28 -10.36
CA ALA A 3 12.18 9.04 -10.98
C ALA A 3 12.78 8.08 -9.93
N ILE A 4 12.47 6.79 -10.06
CA ILE A 4 13.06 5.71 -9.26
C ILE A 4 13.88 4.85 -10.22
N GLU A 5 15.21 4.93 -10.12
CA GLU A 5 16.13 4.11 -10.91
C GLU A 5 16.30 2.74 -10.26
N LEU A 6 15.96 1.68 -11.00
CA LEU A 6 16.17 0.31 -10.56
C LEU A 6 17.60 -0.13 -10.87
N LEU A 7 18.14 -1.03 -10.04
CA LEU A 7 19.42 -1.66 -10.31
C LEU A 7 19.32 -2.52 -11.60
N PRO A 8 20.43 -2.65 -12.36
CA PRO A 8 20.47 -3.57 -13.49
C PRO A 8 20.04 -4.98 -13.09
N ASP A 9 19.28 -5.65 -13.96
CA ASP A 9 18.76 -7.01 -13.79
C ASP A 9 17.76 -7.21 -12.63
N SER A 10 17.21 -6.13 -12.05
CA SER A 10 16.17 -6.25 -11.03
C SER A 10 14.90 -6.90 -11.62
N MET A 11 14.40 -7.94 -10.95
CA MET A 11 13.14 -8.58 -11.33
C MET A 11 11.96 -7.98 -10.54
N PRO A 12 10.78 -7.86 -11.16
CA PRO A 12 9.56 -7.46 -10.44
C PRO A 12 9.27 -8.40 -9.27
N SER A 13 9.07 -7.84 -8.08
CA SER A 13 8.69 -8.60 -6.88
C SER A 13 7.23 -8.39 -6.55
N SER A 14 6.48 -9.48 -6.36
CA SER A 14 5.13 -9.47 -5.80
C SER A 14 5.15 -10.21 -4.46
N CYS A 15 4.90 -9.46 -3.39
CA CYS A 15 4.84 -10.00 -2.04
C CYS A 15 3.40 -10.29 -1.62
N LYS A 16 3.20 -11.37 -0.86
CA LYS A 16 1.89 -11.68 -0.27
C LYS A 16 1.50 -10.59 0.73
N VAL A 17 0.22 -10.22 0.74
CA VAL A 17 -0.35 -9.29 1.72
C VAL A 17 -0.33 -9.96 3.10
N TYR A 18 0.01 -9.18 4.13
CA TYR A 18 -0.06 -9.66 5.51
C TYR A 18 -1.52 -9.92 5.91
N PRO A 19 -1.81 -10.96 6.72
CA PRO A 19 -3.14 -11.12 7.28
C PRO A 19 -3.53 -9.89 8.10
N LEU A 20 -4.63 -9.25 7.74
CA LEU A 20 -5.20 -8.11 8.47
C LEU A 20 -6.36 -8.59 9.32
N VAL A 21 -6.46 -8.10 10.56
CA VAL A 21 -7.68 -8.32 11.36
C VAL A 21 -8.83 -7.49 10.77
N PRO A 22 -10.11 -7.84 11.02
CA PRO A 22 -11.25 -7.15 10.39
C PRO A 22 -11.20 -5.62 10.54
N ARG A 23 -10.82 -5.13 11.73
CA ARG A 23 -10.65 -3.70 11.99
C ARG A 23 -9.60 -3.05 11.08
N GLU A 24 -8.44 -3.68 10.89
CA GLU A 24 -7.38 -3.15 10.01
C GLU A 24 -7.80 -3.19 8.54
N GLN A 25 -8.62 -4.17 8.15
CA GLN A 25 -9.17 -4.25 6.80
C GLN A 25 -10.15 -3.11 6.53
N ASP A 26 -10.98 -2.74 7.51
CA ASP A 26 -11.90 -1.60 7.40
C ASP A 26 -11.13 -0.28 7.28
N GLU A 27 -10.09 -0.09 8.10
CA GLU A 27 -9.21 1.09 8.01
C GLU A 27 -8.45 1.13 6.67
N LEU A 28 -7.98 -0.01 6.16
CA LEU A 28 -7.37 -0.10 4.83
C LEU A 28 -8.34 0.34 3.74
N ASN A 29 -9.58 -0.13 3.79
CA ASN A 29 -10.59 0.20 2.80
C ASN A 29 -10.91 1.71 2.83
N ALA A 30 -11.07 2.29 4.02
CA ALA A 30 -11.30 3.73 4.19
C ALA A 30 -10.10 4.55 3.66
N PHE A 31 -8.88 4.15 4.01
CA PHE A 31 -7.66 4.81 3.52
C PHE A 31 -7.57 4.76 2.00
N LEU A 32 -7.83 3.60 1.38
CA LEU A 32 -7.79 3.45 -0.07
C LEU A 32 -8.82 4.32 -0.77
N GLN A 33 -10.06 4.40 -0.25
CA GLN A 33 -11.10 5.28 -0.81
C GLN A 33 -10.66 6.75 -0.77
N GLU A 34 -10.19 7.24 0.38
CA GLU A 34 -9.71 8.62 0.51
C GLU A 34 -8.59 8.94 -0.50
N LYS A 35 -7.63 8.02 -0.68
CA LYS A 35 -6.51 8.21 -1.62
C LYS A 35 -6.92 8.11 -3.09
N LEU A 36 -7.93 7.30 -3.41
CA LEU A 36 -8.52 7.22 -4.74
C LEU A 36 -9.29 8.50 -5.07
N ASP A 37 -10.12 8.98 -4.15
CA ASP A 37 -10.93 10.19 -4.32
C ASP A 37 -10.05 11.44 -4.51
N SER A 38 -8.96 11.50 -3.76
CA SER A 38 -7.96 12.58 -3.90
C SER A 38 -7.00 12.39 -5.08
N SER A 39 -7.19 11.36 -5.91
CA SER A 39 -6.39 11.05 -7.11
C SER A 39 -4.88 10.86 -6.84
N HIS A 40 -4.50 10.57 -5.58
CA HIS A 40 -3.13 10.26 -5.21
C HIS A 40 -2.71 8.86 -5.67
N ILE A 41 -3.65 7.92 -5.70
CA ILE A 41 -3.43 6.55 -6.19
C ILE A 41 -4.48 6.18 -7.24
N HIS A 42 -4.20 5.14 -8.02
CA HIS A 42 -5.13 4.56 -8.98
C HIS A 42 -4.92 3.04 -9.05
N SER A 43 -5.94 2.31 -9.52
CA SER A 43 -5.82 0.88 -9.74
C SER A 43 -4.75 0.58 -10.79
N SER A 44 -3.83 -0.33 -10.48
CA SER A 44 -2.73 -0.70 -11.37
C SER A 44 -2.71 -2.21 -11.62
N LYS A 45 -2.13 -2.61 -12.76
CA LYS A 45 -1.85 -4.02 -13.12
C LYS A 45 -0.35 -4.31 -13.08
N SER A 46 0.36 -3.63 -12.17
CA SER A 46 1.81 -3.75 -12.06
C SER A 46 2.23 -5.18 -11.68
N PRO A 47 3.31 -5.73 -12.27
CA PRO A 47 3.89 -6.98 -11.79
C PRO A 47 4.61 -6.82 -10.44
N MET A 48 4.81 -5.57 -9.97
CA MET A 48 5.41 -5.26 -8.68
C MET A 48 4.33 -4.92 -7.65
N ALA A 49 4.41 -5.54 -6.47
CA ALA A 49 3.54 -5.27 -5.34
C ALA A 49 4.30 -5.36 -4.03
N SER A 50 4.07 -4.38 -3.15
CA SER A 50 4.58 -4.37 -1.77
C SER A 50 3.42 -4.51 -0.79
N PRO A 51 3.58 -5.25 0.32
CA PRO A 51 2.52 -5.40 1.31
C PRO A 51 2.35 -4.10 2.12
N VAL A 52 1.15 -3.89 2.64
CA VAL A 52 0.82 -2.79 3.57
C VAL A 52 0.41 -3.39 4.90
N PHE A 53 0.73 -2.69 5.99
CA PHE A 53 0.31 -3.00 7.35
C PHE A 53 0.17 -1.70 8.14
N PHE A 54 -0.58 -1.75 9.24
CA PHE A 54 -0.76 -0.61 10.12
C PHE A 54 0.14 -0.72 11.34
N ILE A 55 0.61 0.42 11.83
CA ILE A 55 1.33 0.53 13.09
C ILE A 55 0.54 1.49 13.96
N LYS A 56 0.20 1.04 15.16
CA LYS A 56 -0.48 1.90 16.14
C LYS A 56 0.39 3.11 16.47
N LYS A 57 -0.15 4.31 16.24
CA LYS A 57 0.54 5.55 16.61
C LYS A 57 0.35 5.86 18.10
N LYS A 58 1.23 6.71 18.65
CA LYS A 58 1.31 7.01 20.09
C LYS A 58 0.04 7.67 20.65
N ASP A 59 -0.67 8.41 19.80
CA ASP A 59 -1.98 9.04 20.00
C ASP A 59 -3.14 8.04 20.11
N GLY A 60 -2.86 6.73 20.00
CA GLY A 60 -3.84 5.67 20.24
C GLY A 60 -4.74 5.37 19.04
N LEU A 61 -4.61 6.17 17.97
CA LEU A 61 -5.20 5.92 16.67
C LEU A 61 -4.40 4.86 15.91
N LEU A 62 -5.13 4.04 15.16
CA LEU A 62 -4.57 3.23 14.09
C LEU A 62 -4.49 4.09 12.82
#